data_AF-A0A093JUT0-F1
#
_entry.id   AF-A0A093JUT0-F1
#
_cell.length_a   1.000
_cell.length_b   1.000
_cell.length_c   1.000
_cell.angle_alpha   90.00
_cell.angle_beta   90.00
_cell.angle_gamma   90.00
#
_symmetry.space_group_name_H-M   'P 1'
#
loop_
_entity.id
_entity.type
_entity.pdbx_description
1 polymer ?
#
loop_
_entity_poly.entity_id
_entity_poly.type
_entity_poly.pdbx_seq_one_letter_code
_entity_poly.pdbx_strand_id
1 'polypeptide(L)'
;PTLLLQYLMEGSYNKVFLAKGNIPAESYTFFIDILLDTIRDEIAGCIEKAYEKILFNEATRILFFNTPKKMTEYAKKRGWVLGPNNYYSFSSQQQKPEDTTIPSTELA
;
A
#
# COMPACT_ATOMS: atom_id res chain seq x y z
N PRO A 1 -14.99 -15.54 -11.74
CA PRO A 1 -13.93 -15.60 -10.69
C PRO A 1 -12.64 -14.81 -11.02
N THR A 2 -12.36 -14.49 -12.29
CA THR A 2 -11.00 -14.10 -12.73
C THR A 2 -10.69 -12.59 -12.76
N LEU A 3 -11.67 -11.71 -12.95
CA LEU A 3 -11.41 -10.27 -13.14
C LEU A 3 -10.86 -9.55 -11.90
N LEU A 4 -11.37 -9.88 -10.71
CA LEU A 4 -10.90 -9.25 -9.47
C LEU A 4 -9.46 -9.68 -9.12
N LEU A 5 -9.17 -10.97 -9.26
CA LEU A 5 -7.81 -11.51 -9.09
C LEU A 5 -6.85 -10.94 -10.14
N GLN A 6 -7.31 -10.79 -11.38
CA GLN A 6 -6.51 -10.16 -12.44
C GLN A 6 -6.15 -8.72 -12.08
N TYR A 7 -7.10 -7.92 -11.61
CA TYR A 7 -6.83 -6.53 -11.19
C TYR A 7 -5.92 -6.45 -9.98
N LEU A 8 -6.01 -7.42 -9.06
CA LEU A 8 -5.10 -7.54 -7.94
C LEU A 8 -3.67 -7.86 -8.41
N MET A 9 -3.50 -8.82 -9.32
CA MET A 9 -2.19 -9.18 -9.89
C MET A 9 -1.59 -8.05 -10.72
N GLU A 10 -2.42 -7.26 -11.41
CA GLU A 10 -1.98 -6.06 -12.16
C GLU A 10 -1.64 -4.88 -11.21
N GLY A 11 -1.95 -4.97 -9.91
CA GLY A 11 -1.85 -3.85 -8.97
C GLY A 11 -2.83 -2.71 -9.27
N SER A 12 -3.87 -2.98 -10.07
CA SER A 12 -4.84 -2.00 -10.52
C SER A 12 -5.95 -1.79 -9.47
N TYR A 13 -5.57 -1.23 -8.32
CA TYR A 13 -6.46 -1.06 -7.16
C TYR A 13 -7.66 -0.15 -7.43
N ASN A 14 -7.52 0.81 -8.36
CA ASN A 14 -8.65 1.63 -8.86
C ASN A 14 -9.77 0.76 -9.44
N LYS A 15 -9.41 -0.26 -10.24
CA LYS A 15 -10.39 -1.17 -10.88
C LYS A 15 -10.99 -2.14 -9.85
N VAL A 16 -10.21 -2.59 -8.87
CA VAL A 16 -10.70 -3.42 -7.75
C VAL A 16 -11.77 -2.67 -6.95
N PHE A 17 -11.54 -1.39 -6.65
CA PHE A 17 -12.51 -0.57 -5.91
C PHE A 17 -13.81 -0.33 -6.70
N LEU A 18 -13.72 -0.06 -8.01
CA LEU A 18 -14.90 0.07 -8.88
C LEU A 18 -15.68 -1.24 -9.00
N ALA A 19 -14.98 -2.38 -9.09
CA ALA A 19 -15.61 -3.70 -9.16
C ALA A 19 -16.40 -4.05 -7.89
N LYS A 20 -15.99 -3.53 -6.72
CA LYS A 20 -16.73 -3.69 -5.45
C LYS A 20 -18.17 -3.15 -5.54
N GLY A 21 -18.38 -2.03 -6.23
CA GLY A 21 -19.71 -1.44 -6.40
C GLY A 21 -20.65 -2.24 -7.32
N ASN A 22 -20.12 -3.21 -8.06
CA ASN A 22 -20.84 -3.99 -9.07
C ASN A 22 -21.07 -5.45 -8.64
N ILE A 23 -20.93 -5.77 -7.34
CA ILE A 23 -21.10 -7.13 -6.83
C ILE A 23 -22.60 -7.39 -6.62
N PRO A 24 -23.22 -8.35 -7.34
CA PRO A 24 -24.66 -8.58 -7.28
C PRO A 24 -25.12 -9.32 -6.01
N ALA A 25 -24.21 -9.82 -5.17
CA ALA A 25 -24.53 -10.62 -4.00
C ALA A 25 -23.78 -10.11 -2.75
N GLU A 26 -24.55 -9.66 -1.76
CA GLU A 26 -24.08 -9.05 -0.52
C GLU A 26 -23.19 -9.98 0.33
N SER A 27 -23.40 -11.30 0.23
CA SER A 27 -22.57 -12.30 0.92
C SER A 27 -21.10 -12.28 0.49
N TYR A 28 -20.79 -11.79 -0.71
CA TYR A 28 -19.41 -11.64 -1.17
C TYR A 28 -18.76 -10.34 -0.70
N THR A 29 -19.55 -9.31 -0.37
CA THR A 29 -19.05 -8.02 0.12
C THR A 29 -18.17 -8.19 1.36
N PHE A 30 -18.55 -9.09 2.27
CA PHE A 30 -17.76 -9.41 3.47
C PHE A 30 -16.35 -9.91 3.13
N PHE A 31 -16.22 -10.85 2.19
CA PHE A 31 -14.93 -11.38 1.77
C PHE A 31 -14.12 -10.35 0.98
N ILE A 32 -14.77 -9.51 0.18
CA ILE A 32 -14.12 -8.44 -0.56
C ILE A 32 -13.60 -7.34 0.37
N ASP A 33 -14.34 -7.02 1.45
CA ASP A 33 -13.89 -6.06 2.46
C ASP A 33 -12.62 -6.54 3.16
N ILE A 34 -12.56 -7.81 3.56
CA ILE A 34 -11.36 -8.42 4.14
C ILE A 34 -10.19 -8.37 3.14
N LEU A 35 -10.45 -8.73 1.88
CA LEU A 35 -9.42 -8.70 0.84
C LEU A 35 -8.88 -7.28 0.60
N LEU A 36 -9.75 -6.28 0.56
CA LEU A 36 -9.37 -4.88 0.39
C LEU A 36 -8.57 -4.34 1.57
N ASP A 37 -8.88 -4.78 2.80
CA ASP A 37 -8.09 -4.41 3.97
C ASP A 37 -6.68 -5.00 3.90
N THR A 38 -6.54 -6.28 3.53
CA THR A 38 -5.21 -6.89 3.31
C THR A 38 -4.43 -6.19 2.20
N ILE A 39 -5.09 -5.87 1.09
CA ILE A 39 -4.47 -5.11 -0.01
C ILE A 39 -3.99 -3.74 0.45
N ARG A 40 -4.82 -3.03 1.23
CA ARG A 40 -4.44 -1.71 1.78
C ARG A 40 -3.21 -1.83 2.69
N ASP A 41 -3.13 -2.92 3.45
CA ASP A 41 -1.99 -3.23 4.30
C ASP A 41 -0.70 -3.46 3.48
N GLU A 42 -0.79 -4.16 2.35
CA GLU A 42 0.34 -4.36 1.41
C GLU A 42 0.75 -3.05 0.72
N ILE A 43 -0.21 -2.25 0.23
CA ILE A 43 0.06 -0.95 -0.38
C ILE A 43 0.79 -0.03 0.62
N ALA A 44 0.34 0.00 1.87
CA ALA A 44 1.00 0.77 2.92
C ALA A 44 2.44 0.29 3.16
N GLY A 45 2.68 -1.02 3.21
CA GLY A 45 4.02 -1.58 3.31
C GLY A 45 4.92 -1.22 2.11
N CYS A 46 4.36 -1.16 0.90
CA CYS A 46 5.08 -0.66 -0.27
C CYS A 46 5.40 0.83 -0.17
N ILE A 47 4.47 1.65 0.34
CA ILE A 47 4.70 3.09 0.52
C ILE A 47 5.86 3.35 1.50
N GLU A 48 5.89 2.63 2.62
CA GLU A 48 6.95 2.73 3.63
C GLU A 48 8.34 2.39 3.06
N LYS A 49 8.41 1.53 2.04
CA LYS A 49 9.65 1.11 1.40
C LYS A 49 10.05 1.98 0.21
N ALA A 50 9.07 2.49 -0.54
CA ALA A 50 9.29 3.19 -1.80
C ALA A 50 9.49 4.70 -1.62
N TYR A 51 8.92 5.29 -0.57
CA TYR A 51 8.96 6.73 -0.33
C TYR A 51 9.67 7.07 0.98
N GLU A 52 10.53 8.09 0.98
CA GLU A 52 11.07 8.67 2.21
C GLU A 52 10.03 9.54 2.95
N LYS A 53 9.15 10.18 2.17
CA LYS A 53 8.04 10.99 2.70
C LYS A 53 6.88 11.02 1.72
N ILE A 54 5.67 11.08 2.25
CA ILE A 54 4.43 11.20 1.48
C ILE A 54 3.51 12.28 2.07
N LEU A 55 2.84 13.04 1.22
CA LEU A 55 1.81 13.99 1.62
C LEU A 55 0.59 13.25 2.19
N PHE A 56 -0.04 13.83 3.22
CA PHE A 56 -1.28 13.31 3.79
C PHE A 56 -2.38 13.10 2.74
N ASN A 57 -2.53 14.06 1.81
CA ASN A 57 -3.52 14.00 0.75
C ASN A 57 -3.23 12.88 -0.26
N GLU A 58 -1.95 12.68 -0.61
CA GLU A 58 -1.55 11.61 -1.52
C GLU A 58 -1.69 10.23 -0.87
N ALA A 59 -1.30 10.09 0.40
CA ALA A 59 -1.54 8.86 1.16
C ALA A 59 -3.04 8.52 1.27
N THR A 60 -3.89 9.53 1.46
CA THR A 60 -5.35 9.37 1.51
C THR A 60 -5.89 8.83 0.19
N ARG A 61 -5.39 9.35 -0.95
CA ARG A 61 -5.78 8.91 -2.30
C ARG A 61 -5.31 7.49 -2.60
N ILE A 62 -4.04 7.19 -2.34
CA ILE A 62 -3.44 5.88 -2.67
C ILE A 62 -4.05 4.75 -1.83
N LEU A 63 -4.39 5.01 -0.57
CA LEU A 63 -5.00 4.02 0.33
C LEU A 63 -6.53 3.96 0.21
N PHE A 64 -7.12 4.73 -0.71
CA PHE A 64 -8.56 4.81 -0.97
C PHE A 64 -9.38 5.13 0.29
N PHE A 65 -8.90 6.06 1.12
CA PHE A 65 -9.65 6.50 2.28
C PHE A 65 -10.69 7.56 1.90
N ASN A 66 -11.96 7.26 2.16
CA ASN A 66 -13.06 8.20 1.94
C ASN A 66 -13.08 9.38 2.93
N THR A 67 -12.35 9.28 4.04
CA THR A 67 -12.39 10.27 5.12
C THR A 67 -11.00 10.47 5.72
N PRO A 68 -10.54 11.73 5.91
CA PRO A 68 -9.24 12.02 6.48
C PRO A 68 -9.07 11.43 7.89
N LYS A 69 -10.15 11.33 8.67
CA LYS A 69 -10.14 10.69 10.00
C LYS A 69 -9.66 9.23 9.94
N LYS A 70 -10.13 8.45 8.95
CA LYS A 70 -9.71 7.05 8.78
C LYS A 70 -8.23 6.94 8.43
N MET A 71 -7.73 7.87 7.61
CA MET A 71 -6.31 7.94 7.31
C MET A 71 -5.47 8.24 8.56
N THR A 72 -5.89 9.19 9.40
CA THR A 72 -5.18 9.50 10.65
C THR A 72 -5.18 8.32 11.63
N GLU A 73 -6.29 7.60 11.75
CA GLU A 73 -6.38 6.40 12.60
C GLU A 73 -5.48 5.27 12.08
N TYR A 74 -5.49 5.05 10.77
CA TYR A 74 -4.63 4.06 10.12
C TYR A 74 -3.15 4.41 10.24
N ALA A 75 -2.79 5.68 10.05
CA ALA A 75 -1.43 6.19 10.30
C ALA A 75 -0.98 5.90 11.72
N LYS A 76 -1.83 6.14 12.72
CA LYS A 76 -1.53 5.81 14.13
C LYS A 76 -1.33 4.31 14.34
N LYS A 77 -2.18 3.46 13.75
CA LYS A 77 -2.05 2.00 13.83
C LYS A 77 -0.70 1.52 13.27
N ARG A 78 -0.21 2.17 12.21
CA ARG A 78 1.07 1.87 11.54
C ARG A 78 2.27 2.58 12.17
N GLY A 79 2.07 3.48 13.13
CA GLY A 79 3.15 4.28 13.72
C GLY A 79 3.65 5.42 12.84
N TRP A 80 2.89 5.82 11.82
CA TRP A 80 3.24 6.94 10.95
C TRP A 80 3.07 8.27 11.69
N VAL A 81 4.12 9.09 11.69
CA VAL A 81 4.11 10.40 12.36
C VAL A 81 3.82 11.50 11.34
N LEU A 82 2.81 12.32 11.62
CA LEU A 82 2.46 13.47 10.79
C LEU A 82 3.37 14.65 11.15
N GLY A 83 4.22 15.06 10.20
CA GLY A 83 5.10 16.21 10.34
C GLY A 83 4.38 17.55 10.13
N PRO A 84 5.07 18.69 10.41
CA PRO A 84 4.50 20.03 10.41
C PRO A 84 3.93 20.50 9.06
N ASN A 85 4.30 19.85 7.95
CA ASN A 85 3.81 20.17 6.60
C ASN A 85 2.75 19.17 6.09
N ASN A 86 2.12 18.39 6.97
CA ASN A 86 1.24 17.27 6.60
C ASN A 86 1.93 16.18 5.77
N TYR A 87 3.19 15.89 6.08
CA TYR A 87 3.92 14.77 5.48
C TYR A 87 4.05 13.65 6.50
N TYR A 88 3.85 12.42 6.06
CA TYR A 88 4.34 11.25 6.76
C TYR A 88 5.77 10.99 6.30
N SER A 89 6.68 10.85 7.25
CA SER A 89 8.07 10.47 6.98
C SER A 89 8.26 9.00 7.32
N PHE A 90 8.78 8.25 6.36
CA PHE A 90 9.19 6.87 6.56
C PHE A 90 10.70 6.88 6.63
N SER A 91 11.25 6.29 7.69
CA SER A 91 12.65 5.89 7.65
C SER A 91 12.72 4.78 6.63
N SER A 92 12.95 5.15 5.36
CA SER A 92 13.46 4.22 4.38
C SER A 92 14.64 3.55 5.05
N GLN A 93 14.48 2.30 5.45
CA GLN A 93 15.59 1.40 5.30
C GLN A 93 15.85 1.45 3.80
N GLN A 94 16.70 2.40 3.38
CA GLN A 94 17.60 2.14 2.30
C GLN A 94 17.96 0.68 2.52
N GLN A 95 17.55 -0.18 1.59
CA GLN A 95 18.45 -1.25 1.22
C GLN A 95 19.76 -0.52 1.06
N LYS A 96 20.59 -0.57 2.11
CA LYS A 96 22.01 -0.41 1.99
C LYS A 96 22.27 -1.26 0.75
N PRO A 97 22.79 -0.71 -0.35
CA PRO A 97 23.20 -1.56 -1.44
C PRO A 97 24.11 -2.56 -0.75
N GLU A 98 23.61 -3.79 -0.61
CA GLU A 98 24.48 -4.91 -0.41
C GLU A 98 25.22 -4.86 -1.74
N ASP A 99 26.37 -4.19 -1.70
CA ASP A 99 27.41 -4.29 -2.69
C ASP A 99 27.72 -5.79 -2.75
N THR A 100 26.90 -6.53 -3.47
CA THR A 100 27.33 -7.72 -4.19
C THR A 100 28.26 -7.19 -5.27
N THR A 101 29.42 -6.69 -4.85
CA THR A 101 30.65 -6.90 -5.59
C THR A 101 30.68 -8.40 -5.82
N ILE A 102 30.28 -8.82 -7.01
CA ILE A 102 30.50 -10.17 -7.50
C ILE A 102 31.99 -10.43 -7.23
N PRO A 103 32.37 -11.40 -6.37
CA PRO A 103 33.77 -11.67 -6.12
C PRO A 103 34.30 -12.34 -7.39
N SER A 104 34.88 -11.55 -8.29
CA SER A 104 35.53 -12.06 -9.51
C SER A 104 36.87 -12.76 -9.20
N THR A 105 36.97 -13.51 -8.10
CA THR A 105 38.24 -14.09 -7.62
C THR A 105 38.20 -15.58 -7.26
N GLU A 106 37.17 -16.34 -7.62
CA GLU A 106 37.16 -17.81 -7.41
C GLU A 106 37.46 -18.63 -8.68
N LEU A 107 38.25 -18.09 -9.60
CA LEU A 107 38.82 -18.82 -10.73
C LEU A 107 40.31 -18.44 -10.90
N ALA A 108 41.13 -18.92 -9.97
CA ALA A 108 42.59 -19.00 -10.11
C ALA A 108 43.09 -20.30 -9.47
#